data_AF-F3G6Z1-F1
#
_entry.id   AF-F3G6Z1-F1
#
_cell.length_a   1.000
_cell.length_b   1.000
_cell.length_c   1.000
_cell.angle_alpha   90.00
_cell.angle_beta   90.00
_cell.angle_gamma   90.00
#
_symmetry.space_group_name_H-M   'P 1'
#
loop_
_entity.id
_entity.type
_entity.pdbx_description
1 polymer ?
#
loop_
_entity_poly.entity_id
_entity_poly.type
_entity_poly.pdbx_seq_one_letter_code
_entity_poly.pdbx_strand_id
1 'polypeptide(L)'
;MSRLAEFRALEQQLAAQLAELETLKNDDGLKREIEFEKKLRDLLAEYGYSLRNIIAILDPQSNSRRAPAAAETKSSRKARAVKVYKNPHSGEVVETKGGNHKILKEWKAEFGSDTVENWLAQ
;
A
#
# COMPACT_ATOMS: atom_id res chain seq x y z
N MET A 1 1.72 -9.14 32.25
CA MET A 1 0.36 -9.31 32.79
C MET A 1 -0.02 -10.78 32.70
N SER A 2 -1.06 -11.24 33.41
CA SER A 2 -1.52 -12.64 33.28
C SER A 2 -2.32 -12.81 31.99
N ARG A 3 -2.13 -13.92 31.27
CA ARG A 3 -2.90 -14.25 30.06
C ARG A 3 -4.42 -14.25 30.28
N LEU A 4 -4.87 -14.56 31.49
CA LEU A 4 -6.29 -14.50 31.85
C LEU A 4 -6.83 -13.06 31.85
N ALA A 5 -6.01 -12.10 32.31
CA ALA A 5 -6.39 -10.69 32.29
C ALA A 5 -6.43 -10.15 30.87
N GLU A 6 -5.49 -10.56 30.02
CA GLU A 6 -5.47 -10.22 28.59
C GLU A 6 -6.71 -10.78 27.85
N PHE A 7 -7.06 -12.04 28.09
CA PHE A 7 -8.26 -12.66 27.51
C PHE A 7 -9.55 -11.91 27.90
N ARG A 8 -9.73 -11.60 29.19
CA ARG A 8 -10.91 -10.85 29.65
C ARG A 8 -10.96 -9.43 29.10
N ALA A 9 -9.81 -8.77 28.96
CA ALA A 9 -9.76 -7.45 28.34
C ALA A 9 -10.20 -7.49 26.87
N LEU A 10 -9.75 -8.51 26.12
CA LEU A 10 -10.18 -8.71 24.72
C LEU A 10 -11.68 -9.02 24.62
N GLU A 11 -12.22 -9.84 25.53
CA GLU A 11 -13.65 -10.15 25.56
C GLU A 11 -14.50 -8.89 25.82
N GLN A 12 -14.07 -8.02 26.74
CA GLN A 12 -14.72 -6.74 26.99
C GLN A 12 -14.65 -5.79 25.80
N GLN A 13 -13.51 -5.73 25.11
CA GLN A 13 -13.37 -4.93 23.89
C GLN A 13 -14.29 -5.43 22.77
N LEU A 14 -14.38 -6.74 22.58
CA LEU A 14 -15.27 -7.33 21.60
C LEU A 14 -16.74 -7.00 21.92
N ALA A 15 -17.14 -7.12 23.18
CA ALA A 15 -18.48 -6.76 23.62
C ALA A 15 -18.80 -5.27 23.38
N ALA A 16 -17.84 -4.38 23.63
CA ALA A 16 -18.00 -2.95 23.35
C ALA A 16 -18.16 -2.65 21.85
N GLN A 17 -17.35 -3.28 20.99
CA GLN A 17 -17.45 -3.13 19.53
C GLN A 17 -18.79 -3.66 19.00
N LEU A 18 -19.29 -4.78 19.53
CA LEU A 18 -20.60 -5.31 19.16
C LEU A 18 -21.74 -4.37 19.57
N ALA A 19 -21.65 -3.77 20.76
CA ALA A 19 -22.62 -2.78 21.20
C ALA A 19 -22.62 -1.54 20.29
N GLU A 20 -21.43 -1.04 19.93
CA GLU A 20 -21.28 0.09 19.00
C GLU A 20 -21.91 -0.24 17.62
N LEU A 21 -21.65 -1.44 17.09
CA LEU A 21 -22.26 -1.87 15.83
C LEU A 21 -23.80 -1.91 15.89
N GLU A 22 -24.38 -2.38 16.98
CA GLU A 22 -25.84 -2.38 17.15
C GLU A 22 -26.40 -0.97 17.30
N THR A 23 -25.67 -0.02 17.91
CA THR A 23 -26.10 1.39 17.92
C THR A 23 -26.11 1.98 16.52
N LEU A 24 -25.07 1.75 15.72
CA LEU A 24 -24.97 2.22 14.33
C LEU A 24 -26.04 1.58 13.44
N LYS A 25 -26.32 0.29 13.62
CA LYS A 25 -27.38 -0.42 12.88
C LYS A 25 -28.77 0.16 13.15
N ASN A 26 -28.99 0.75 14.33
CA ASN A 26 -30.26 1.38 14.67
C ASN A 26 -30.36 2.84 14.20
N ASP A 27 -29.26 3.44 13.73
CA ASP A 27 -29.25 4.78 13.16
C ASP A 27 -30.05 4.81 11.84
N ASP A 28 -31.13 5.60 11.81
CA ASP A 28 -31.99 5.72 10.64
C ASP A 28 -31.32 6.47 9.47
N GLY A 29 -30.33 7.31 9.74
CA GLY A 29 -29.49 7.93 8.72
C GLY A 29 -28.65 6.88 7.99
N LEU A 30 -27.95 6.03 8.75
CA LEU A 30 -27.15 4.94 8.17
C LEU A 30 -28.02 3.96 7.37
N LYS A 31 -29.20 3.58 7.88
CA LYS A 31 -30.13 2.71 7.13
C LYS A 31 -30.53 3.32 5.78
N ARG A 32 -30.82 4.63 5.74
CA ARG A 32 -31.18 5.33 4.50
C ARG A 32 -30.03 5.38 3.51
N GLU A 33 -28.81 5.61 3.97
CA GLU A 33 -27.61 5.60 3.11
C GLU A 33 -27.39 4.21 2.50
N ILE A 34 -27.49 3.15 3.31
CA ILE A 34 -27.37 1.76 2.85
C ILE A 34 -28.46 1.43 1.84
N GLU A 35 -29.71 1.83 2.10
CA GLU A 35 -30.84 1.59 1.18
C GLU A 35 -30.62 2.30 -0.16
N PHE A 36 -30.19 3.57 -0.12
CA PHE A 36 -29.88 4.33 -1.31
C PHE A 36 -28.76 3.68 -2.13
N GLU A 37 -27.64 3.32 -1.47
CA GLU A 37 -26.52 2.67 -2.13
C GLU A 37 -26.95 1.35 -2.79
N LYS A 38 -27.72 0.53 -2.07
CA LYS A 38 -28.20 -0.75 -2.60
C LYS A 38 -29.07 -0.54 -3.84
N LYS A 39 -30.07 0.35 -3.76
CA LYS A 39 -30.95 0.67 -4.90
C LYS A 39 -30.16 1.21 -6.10
N LEU A 40 -29.16 2.06 -5.85
CA LEU A 40 -28.29 2.57 -6.90
C LEU A 40 -27.49 1.45 -7.58
N ARG A 41 -26.90 0.55 -6.80
CA ARG A 41 -26.13 -0.58 -7.33
C ARG A 41 -26.99 -1.54 -8.14
N ASP A 42 -28.19 -1.85 -7.64
CA ASP A 42 -29.15 -2.71 -8.33
C ASP A 42 -29.58 -2.08 -9.67
N LEU A 43 -29.91 -0.78 -9.67
CA LEU A 43 -30.25 -0.03 -10.89
C LEU A 43 -29.08 -0.01 -11.90
N LEU A 44 -27.85 0.19 -11.43
CA LEU A 44 -26.68 0.15 -12.30
C LEU A 44 -26.47 -1.23 -12.92
N ALA A 45 -26.66 -2.30 -12.14
CA ALA A 45 -26.53 -3.66 -12.62
C ALA A 45 -27.62 -4.01 -13.65
N GLU A 46 -28.88 -3.63 -13.40
CA GLU A 46 -30.01 -3.89 -14.31
C GLU A 46 -29.79 -3.30 -15.70
N TYR A 47 -29.28 -2.07 -15.78
CA TYR A 47 -29.07 -1.38 -17.04
C TYR A 47 -27.64 -1.53 -17.60
N GLY A 48 -26.75 -2.25 -16.91
CA GLY A 48 -25.35 -2.41 -17.32
C GLY A 48 -24.52 -1.11 -17.26
N TYR A 49 -24.92 -0.17 -16.41
CA TYR A 49 -24.22 1.10 -16.22
C TYR A 49 -23.13 0.99 -15.15
N SER A 50 -22.04 1.73 -15.36
CA SER A 50 -20.98 1.87 -14.35
C SER A 50 -21.08 3.21 -13.63
N LEU A 51 -20.40 3.35 -12.49
CA LEU A 51 -20.26 4.63 -11.78
C LEU A 51 -19.70 5.75 -12.69
N ARG A 52 -18.83 5.40 -13.65
CA ARG A 52 -18.33 6.37 -14.65
C ARG A 52 -19.46 6.92 -15.51
N ASN A 53 -20.44 6.09 -15.86
CA ASN A 53 -21.57 6.53 -16.67
C ASN A 53 -22.46 7.49 -15.87
N ILE A 54 -22.65 7.25 -14.56
CA ILE A 54 -23.36 8.22 -13.70
C ILE A 54 -22.63 9.56 -13.67
N ILE A 55 -21.30 9.55 -13.49
CA ILE A 55 -20.51 10.80 -13.49
C ILE A 55 -20.67 11.52 -14.83
N ALA A 56 -20.65 10.80 -15.96
CA ALA A 56 -20.87 11.40 -17.27
C ALA A 56 -22.26 12.03 -17.44
N ILE A 57 -23.29 11.51 -16.76
CA ILE A 57 -24.65 12.06 -16.78
C ILE A 57 -24.76 13.28 -15.85
N LEU A 58 -24.21 13.22 -14.64
CA LEU A 58 -24.38 14.25 -13.61
C LEU A 58 -23.36 15.40 -13.69
N ASP A 59 -22.11 15.10 -14.03
CA ASP A 59 -21.05 16.09 -14.28
C ASP A 59 -20.30 15.76 -15.58
N PRO A 60 -20.92 15.99 -16.75
CA PRO A 60 -20.31 15.71 -18.05
C PRO A 60 -19.01 16.49 -18.29
N GLN A 61 -18.82 17.62 -17.59
CA GLN A 61 -17.62 18.46 -17.70
C GLN A 61 -16.50 18.05 -16.73
N SER A 62 -16.74 17.09 -15.83
CA SER A 62 -15.73 16.57 -14.89
C SER A 62 -14.46 16.06 -15.61
N ASN A 63 -14.62 15.43 -16.77
CA ASN A 63 -13.51 14.96 -17.60
C ASN A 63 -12.76 16.08 -18.33
N SER A 64 -13.39 17.25 -18.52
CA SER A 64 -12.81 18.42 -19.21
C SER A 64 -12.04 19.32 -18.23
N ARG A 65 -12.43 19.38 -16.95
CA ARG A 65 -11.71 20.14 -15.91
C ARG A 65 -10.37 19.55 -15.51
N ARG A 66 -10.08 18.29 -15.86
CA ARG A 66 -8.70 17.81 -15.88
C ARG A 66 -8.04 18.41 -17.11
N ALA A 67 -7.38 19.56 -16.93
CA ALA A 67 -6.26 19.91 -17.79
C ALA A 67 -5.43 18.63 -17.99
N PRO A 68 -5.08 18.24 -19.23
CA PRO A 68 -4.23 17.09 -19.44
C PRO A 68 -3.00 17.33 -18.58
N ALA A 69 -2.78 16.49 -17.56
CA ALA A 69 -1.48 16.41 -16.93
C ALA A 69 -0.53 16.25 -18.11
N ALA A 70 0.33 17.26 -18.34
CA ALA A 70 1.31 17.25 -19.41
C ALA A 70 1.89 15.85 -19.39
N ALA A 71 1.72 15.11 -20.49
CA ALA A 71 2.10 13.70 -20.55
C ALA A 71 3.54 13.64 -20.05
N GLU A 72 3.73 13.16 -18.81
CA GLU A 72 5.05 12.96 -18.26
C GLU A 72 5.64 11.94 -19.20
N THR A 73 6.53 12.42 -20.07
CA THR A 73 7.40 11.58 -20.87
C THR A 73 7.99 10.62 -19.85
N LYS A 74 7.52 9.37 -19.85
CA LYS A 74 8.04 8.31 -18.99
C LYS A 74 9.52 8.25 -19.28
N SER A 75 10.32 8.94 -18.47
CA SER A 75 11.76 8.85 -18.55
C SER A 75 12.05 7.38 -18.28
N SER A 76 12.54 6.68 -19.30
CA SER A 76 12.98 5.30 -19.14
C SER A 76 14.09 5.34 -18.09
N ARG A 77 13.75 4.95 -16.87
CA ARG A 77 14.68 4.99 -15.74
C ARG A 77 15.91 4.17 -16.16
N LYS A 78 17.08 4.81 -16.16
CA LYS A 78 18.36 4.20 -16.54
C LYS A 78 18.50 2.85 -15.81
N ALA A 79 18.79 1.78 -16.53
CA ALA A 79 18.95 0.45 -15.94
C ALA A 79 20.02 0.50 -14.83
N ARG A 80 19.75 -0.12 -13.68
CA ARG A 80 20.68 -0.12 -12.54
C ARG A 80 21.98 -0.82 -12.92
N ALA A 81 23.10 -0.12 -12.77
CA ALA A 81 24.43 -0.69 -12.98
C ALA A 81 24.70 -1.80 -11.96
N VAL A 82 25.40 -2.85 -12.40
CA VAL A 82 25.93 -3.89 -11.52
C VAL A 82 27.08 -3.27 -10.75
N LYS A 83 26.99 -3.31 -9.42
CA LYS A 83 28.06 -2.93 -8.50
C LYS A 83 28.84 -4.17 -8.09
N VAL A 84 30.16 -4.13 -8.17
CA VAL A 84 31.05 -5.23 -7.77
C VAL A 84 31.77 -4.85 -6.49
N TYR A 85 31.57 -5.60 -5.41
CA TYR A 85 32.23 -5.41 -4.13
C TYR A 85 33.26 -6.50 -3.90
N LYS A 86 34.47 -6.15 -3.47
CA LYS A 86 35.52 -7.12 -3.14
C LYS A 86 35.94 -6.98 -1.68
N ASN A 87 35.70 -8.02 -0.88
CA ASN A 87 36.09 -8.03 0.52
C ASN A 87 37.61 -8.27 0.63
N PRO A 88 38.39 -7.34 1.25
CA PRO A 88 39.84 -7.49 1.41
C PRO A 88 40.24 -8.52 2.47
N HIS A 89 39.31 -8.93 3.35
CA HIS A 89 39.57 -9.88 4.44
C HIS A 89 39.37 -11.34 4.03
N SER A 90 38.32 -11.62 3.25
CA SER A 90 38.03 -12.98 2.76
C SER A 90 38.41 -13.22 1.31
N GLY A 91 38.65 -12.15 0.53
CA GLY A 91 38.88 -12.21 -0.91
C GLY A 91 37.62 -12.46 -1.75
N GLU A 92 36.45 -12.58 -1.11
CA GLU A 92 35.17 -12.84 -1.77
C GLU A 92 34.70 -11.62 -2.59
N VAL A 93 34.04 -11.89 -3.72
CA VAL A 93 33.53 -10.88 -4.65
C VAL A 93 32.01 -11.01 -4.79
N VAL A 94 31.29 -9.90 -4.64
CA VAL A 94 29.83 -9.83 -4.73
C VAL A 94 29.41 -8.87 -5.83
N GLU A 95 28.67 -9.35 -6.82
CA GLU A 95 28.10 -8.54 -7.89
C GLU A 95 26.61 -8.33 -7.67
N THR A 96 26.15 -7.08 -7.56
CA THR A 96 24.73 -6.79 -7.34
C THR A 96 24.28 -5.49 -7.99
N LYS A 97 23.06 -5.50 -8.56
CA LYS A 97 22.42 -4.30 -9.12
C LYS A 97 21.74 -3.42 -8.05
N GLY A 98 21.94 -3.73 -6.76
CA GLY A 98 21.40 -2.97 -5.62
C GLY A 98 21.73 -3.58 -4.25
N GLY A 99 21.35 -2.91 -3.16
CA GLY A 99 21.72 -3.33 -1.80
C GLY A 99 21.04 -4.60 -1.25
N ASN A 100 20.20 -5.29 -2.03
CA ASN A 100 19.49 -6.49 -1.59
C ASN A 100 20.27 -7.78 -1.91
N HIS A 101 21.49 -7.89 -1.38
CA HIS A 101 22.33 -9.08 -1.52
C HIS A 101 22.73 -9.60 -0.14
N LYS A 102 22.53 -10.90 0.13
CA LYS A 102 22.68 -11.50 1.47
C LYS A 102 24.09 -11.28 2.05
N ILE A 103 25.11 -11.62 1.26
CA ILE A 103 26.52 -11.47 1.65
C ILE A 103 26.89 -9.99 1.87
N LEU A 104 26.33 -9.07 1.07
CA LEU A 104 26.60 -7.64 1.23
C LEU A 104 25.99 -7.10 2.53
N LYS A 105 24.80 -7.62 2.92
CA LYS A 105 24.18 -7.27 4.21
C LYS A 105 24.97 -7.83 5.38
N GLU A 106 25.50 -9.05 5.26
CA GLU A 106 26.37 -9.67 6.26
C GLU A 106 27.66 -8.85 6.44
N TRP A 107 28.35 -8.47 5.36
CA TRP A 107 29.51 -7.59 5.46
C TRP A 107 29.17 -6.23 6.07
N LYS A 108 28.02 -5.63 5.70
CA LYS A 108 27.59 -4.35 6.28
C LYS A 108 27.27 -4.47 7.77
N ALA A 109 26.83 -5.63 8.24
CA ALA A 109 26.59 -5.91 9.65
C ALA A 109 27.91 -6.14 10.43
N GLU A 110 28.91 -6.77 9.80
CA GLU A 110 30.19 -7.08 10.44
C GLU A 110 31.19 -5.91 10.41
N PHE A 111 31.32 -5.22 9.28
CA PHE A 111 32.35 -4.18 9.03
C PHE A 111 31.78 -2.76 8.96
N GLY A 112 30.46 -2.62 9.02
CA GLY A 112 29.75 -1.35 8.87
C GLY A 112 29.48 -0.96 7.42
N SER A 113 28.43 -0.16 7.20
CA SER A 113 27.98 0.22 5.85
C SER A 113 29.01 1.03 5.08
N ASP A 114 29.65 2.00 5.75
CA ASP A 114 30.59 2.93 5.09
C ASP A 114 31.88 2.23 4.64
N THR A 115 32.37 1.30 5.46
CA THR A 115 33.55 0.48 5.14
C THR A 115 33.30 -0.40 3.91
N VAL A 116 32.14 -1.08 3.87
CA VAL A 116 31.77 -1.96 2.75
C VAL A 116 31.48 -1.15 1.49
N GLU A 117 30.97 0.08 1.61
CA GLU A 117 30.80 0.97 0.48
C GLU A 117 32.13 1.39 -0.17
N ASN A 118 33.21 1.47 0.62
CA ASN A 118 34.56 1.73 0.12
C ASN A 118 35.23 0.48 -0.53
N TRP A 119 34.59 -0.69 -0.48
CA TRP A 119 35.04 -1.92 -1.15
C TRP A 119 34.45 -2.09 -2.56
N LEU A 120 33.72 -1.09 -3.02
CA LEU A 120 33.20 -1.04 -4.38
C LEU A 120 34.37 -0.97 -5.37
N ALA A 121 34.56 -2.05 -6.13
CA ALA A 121 35.56 -2.13 -7.19
C ALA A 121 35.04 -1.55 -8.51
N GLN A 122 33.73 -1.61 -8.75
CA GLN A 122 33.08 -1.08 -9.96
C GLN A 122 31.59 -0.81 -9.77
#